data_AF-R7HIE1-F1
#
_entry.id   AF-R7HIE1-F1
#
_cell.length_a   1.000
_cell.length_b   1.000
_cell.length_c   1.000
_cell.angle_alpha   90.00
_cell.angle_beta   90.00
_cell.angle_gamma   90.00
#
_symmetry.space_group_name_H-M   'P 1'
#
loop_
_entity.id
_entity.type
_entity.pdbx_description
1 polymer ?
#
loop_
_entity_poly.entity_id
_entity_poly.type
_entity_poly.pdbx_seq_one_letter_code
_entity_poly.pdbx_strand_id
1 'polypeptide(L)'
;MQNDLQKSAILKENIKVYSNFYNSCKIFLLSSKRNAAVSKKVTEDIKQILILIKNEYHISDKDLAIYFNELNFYSQKIKAFDEKQINFINELYLKIPTIVNMGFEIITLEDINPNRKNILVSCADYIKDQIDRLDKEEIISFITEYSKDFEDEKEKSYLYQKLMEILQEELLTYYSFILDTSMSRSNEERKMLTEDYFKVLNIYTNVRDYYEKTFNKEIIIEDAHLPLKEENILIYSTSKVNPLNAKIISDLKDIPEEYYENIINLINGFKYGTLPNGSIKMLKNNSNLKDVYELKGYQTRILFKQIKDNIYCILGMFNKKSDNDVKSYKTIGKRDIPKNIELSIKIAPEIETELFNKLNQNKRTSTI
;
A
#
# COMPACT_ATOMS: atom_id res chain seq x y z
N MET A 1 33.34 21.60 -27.48
CA MET A 1 34.35 20.68 -28.07
C MET A 1 34.99 19.74 -27.05
N GLN A 2 35.76 20.19 -26.04
CA GLN A 2 36.33 19.28 -25.02
C GLN A 2 35.26 18.56 -24.16
N ASN A 3 34.16 19.24 -23.83
CA ASN A 3 33.03 18.67 -23.07
C ASN A 3 32.17 17.65 -23.87
N ASP A 4 32.12 17.77 -25.20
CA ASP A 4 31.32 16.87 -26.06
C ASP A 4 32.09 15.57 -26.36
N LEU A 5 33.43 15.65 -26.41
CA LEU A 5 34.32 14.49 -26.50
C LEU A 5 34.32 13.65 -25.21
N GLN A 6 34.23 14.28 -24.03
CA GLN A 6 34.07 13.58 -22.74
C GLN A 6 32.70 12.88 -22.64
N LYS A 7 31.61 13.54 -23.06
CA LYS A 7 30.28 12.92 -23.08
C LYS A 7 30.18 11.78 -24.10
N SER A 8 30.82 11.91 -25.27
CA SER A 8 30.89 10.84 -26.28
C SER A 8 31.74 9.66 -25.82
N ALA A 9 32.82 9.90 -25.08
CA ALA A 9 33.64 8.85 -24.47
C ALA A 9 32.88 8.10 -23.38
N ILE A 10 32.21 8.81 -22.46
CA ILE A 10 31.34 8.23 -21.42
C ILE A 10 30.16 7.48 -22.06
N LEU A 11 29.55 8.01 -23.13
CA LEU A 11 28.47 7.34 -23.86
C LEU A 11 28.99 6.09 -24.59
N LYS A 12 30.18 6.11 -25.19
CA LYS A 12 30.80 4.92 -25.79
C LYS A 12 31.18 3.88 -24.75
N GLU A 13 31.66 4.32 -23.59
CA GLU A 13 32.01 3.45 -22.47
C GLU A 13 30.75 2.82 -21.87
N ASN A 14 29.67 3.60 -21.70
CA ASN A 14 28.35 3.11 -21.33
C ASN A 14 27.76 2.17 -22.40
N ILE A 15 27.82 2.51 -23.70
CA ILE A 15 27.36 1.62 -24.79
C ILE A 15 28.18 0.32 -24.81
N LYS A 16 29.47 0.38 -24.51
CA LYS A 16 30.35 -0.80 -24.45
C LYS A 16 30.07 -1.65 -23.21
N VAL A 17 29.78 -1.01 -22.07
CA VAL A 17 29.25 -1.65 -20.86
C VAL A 17 27.93 -2.33 -21.21
N TYR A 18 26.92 -1.60 -21.69
CA TYR A 18 25.57 -2.08 -22.03
C TYR A 18 25.47 -3.03 -23.24
N SER A 19 26.50 -3.14 -24.08
CA SER A 19 26.48 -4.01 -25.28
C SER A 19 26.43 -5.52 -24.97
N ASN A 20 26.97 -5.96 -23.84
CA ASN A 20 26.87 -7.35 -23.37
C ASN A 20 25.49 -7.68 -22.79
N PHE A 21 24.80 -6.69 -22.24
CA PHE A 21 23.55 -6.85 -21.50
C PHE A 21 22.36 -7.16 -22.43
N TYR A 22 22.34 -6.63 -23.65
CA TYR A 22 21.33 -6.98 -24.66
C TYR A 22 21.40 -8.46 -25.05
N ASN A 23 22.62 -9.02 -25.12
CA ASN A 23 22.84 -10.44 -25.35
C ASN A 23 22.44 -11.27 -24.12
N SER A 24 22.80 -10.87 -22.90
CA SER A 24 22.37 -11.55 -21.67
C SER A 24 20.84 -11.60 -21.54
N CYS A 25 20.13 -10.51 -21.85
CA CYS A 25 18.66 -10.49 -21.93
C CYS A 25 18.10 -11.45 -22.99
N LYS A 26 18.69 -11.47 -24.18
CA LYS A 26 18.26 -12.37 -25.26
C LYS A 26 18.51 -13.85 -24.92
N ILE A 27 19.65 -14.15 -24.29
CA ILE A 27 20.00 -15.48 -23.79
C ILE A 27 19.01 -15.91 -22.70
N PHE A 28 18.66 -15.02 -21.78
CA PHE A 28 17.68 -15.30 -20.73
C PHE A 28 16.27 -15.53 -21.28
N LEU A 29 15.78 -14.68 -22.19
CA LEU A 29 14.48 -14.86 -22.86
C LEU A 29 14.38 -16.20 -23.59
N LEU A 30 15.46 -16.62 -24.28
CA LEU A 30 15.52 -17.91 -24.95
C LEU A 30 15.60 -19.08 -23.96
N SER A 31 16.32 -18.91 -22.86
CA SER A 31 16.49 -19.94 -21.83
C SER A 31 15.18 -20.17 -21.06
N SER A 32 14.50 -19.08 -20.67
CA SER A 32 13.18 -19.10 -20.04
C SER A 32 12.14 -19.81 -20.91
N LYS A 33 12.05 -19.49 -22.21
CA LYS A 33 11.15 -20.18 -23.16
C LYS A 33 11.41 -21.68 -23.29
N ARG A 34 12.61 -22.14 -22.95
CA ARG A 34 13.04 -23.54 -23.08
C ARG A 34 13.13 -24.25 -21.72
N ASN A 35 12.73 -23.60 -20.62
CA ASN A 35 12.96 -24.06 -19.25
C ASN A 35 14.43 -24.46 -19.00
N ALA A 36 15.34 -23.78 -19.69
CA ALA A 36 16.77 -24.00 -19.64
C ALA A 36 17.42 -23.05 -18.65
N ALA A 37 18.51 -23.52 -18.04
CA ALA A 37 19.19 -22.82 -16.98
C ALA A 37 20.17 -21.77 -17.55
N VAL A 38 20.45 -20.70 -16.78
CA VAL A 38 21.19 -19.51 -17.26
C VAL A 38 22.45 -19.26 -16.42
N SER A 39 23.56 -18.86 -17.05
CA SER A 39 24.86 -18.74 -16.36
C SER A 39 24.89 -17.64 -15.29
N LYS A 40 25.79 -17.75 -14.31
CA LYS A 40 25.96 -16.75 -13.23
C LYS A 40 26.20 -15.34 -13.79
N LYS A 41 27.03 -15.22 -14.83
CA LYS A 41 27.31 -13.95 -15.50
C LYS A 41 26.03 -13.33 -16.10
N VAL A 42 25.25 -14.13 -16.82
CA VAL A 42 23.96 -13.67 -17.39
C VAL A 42 22.97 -13.27 -16.29
N THR A 43 22.99 -13.98 -15.15
CA THR A 43 22.15 -13.68 -13.98
C THR A 43 22.51 -12.33 -13.36
N GLU A 44 23.79 -12.07 -13.12
CA GLU A 44 24.31 -10.82 -12.56
C GLU A 44 24.06 -9.63 -13.50
N ASP A 45 24.30 -9.83 -14.80
CA ASP A 45 24.03 -8.82 -15.82
C ASP A 45 22.55 -8.39 -15.79
N ILE A 46 21.61 -9.33 -15.69
CA ILE A 46 20.18 -9.01 -15.66
C ILE A 46 19.76 -8.36 -14.34
N LYS A 47 20.36 -8.74 -13.20
CA LYS A 47 20.11 -8.06 -11.93
C LYS A 47 20.47 -6.57 -12.01
N GLN A 48 21.63 -6.25 -12.60
CA GLN A 48 22.04 -4.84 -12.80
C GLN A 48 21.07 -4.08 -13.72
N ILE A 49 20.59 -4.72 -14.80
CA ILE A 49 19.58 -4.13 -15.68
C ILE A 49 18.29 -3.83 -14.92
N LEU A 50 17.79 -4.76 -14.11
CA LEU A 50 16.58 -4.56 -13.34
C LEU A 50 16.70 -3.44 -12.29
N ILE A 51 17.87 -3.25 -11.68
CA ILE A 51 18.15 -2.10 -10.78
C ILE A 51 18.08 -0.79 -11.55
N LEU A 52 18.63 -0.75 -12.77
CA LEU A 52 18.57 0.44 -13.63
C LEU A 52 17.13 0.75 -14.05
N ILE A 53 16.36 -0.28 -14.45
CA ILE A 53 14.94 -0.14 -14.80
C ILE A 53 14.12 0.30 -13.57
N LYS A 54 14.42 -0.19 -12.36
CA LYS A 54 13.76 0.26 -11.12
C LYS A 54 13.84 1.77 -10.96
N ASN A 55 15.03 2.33 -11.16
CA ASN A 55 15.27 3.76 -11.02
C ASN A 55 14.57 4.60 -12.11
N GLU A 56 14.26 4.02 -13.27
CA GLU A 56 13.73 4.71 -14.44
C GLU A 56 12.21 4.53 -14.63
N TYR A 57 11.64 3.40 -14.19
CA TYR A 57 10.23 3.02 -14.42
C TYR A 57 9.41 2.81 -13.13
N HIS A 58 9.92 3.21 -11.97
CA HIS A 58 9.24 3.11 -10.67
C HIS A 58 8.80 1.68 -10.31
N ILE A 59 9.59 0.66 -10.66
CA ILE A 59 9.36 -0.71 -10.17
C ILE A 59 9.53 -0.70 -8.65
N SER A 60 8.57 -1.31 -7.93
CA SER A 60 8.65 -1.38 -6.47
C SER A 60 9.78 -2.29 -6.01
N ASP A 61 10.34 -2.06 -4.82
CA ASP A 61 11.36 -2.94 -4.23
C ASP A 61 10.86 -4.39 -4.09
N LYS A 62 9.55 -4.56 -3.89
CA LYS A 62 8.85 -5.84 -3.87
C LYS A 62 8.92 -6.57 -5.21
N ASP A 63 8.62 -5.88 -6.31
CA ASP A 63 8.62 -6.50 -7.64
C ASP A 63 10.05 -6.82 -8.10
N LEU A 64 11.00 -5.93 -7.80
CA LEU A 64 12.43 -6.16 -8.04
C LEU A 64 12.92 -7.42 -7.32
N ALA A 65 12.50 -7.57 -6.06
CA ALA A 65 12.74 -8.75 -5.25
C ALA A 65 12.23 -10.04 -5.94
N ILE A 66 11.00 -10.06 -6.43
CA ILE A 66 10.41 -11.22 -7.12
C ILE A 66 11.20 -11.56 -8.39
N TYR A 67 11.57 -10.57 -9.20
CA TYR A 67 12.35 -10.78 -10.41
C TYR A 67 13.73 -11.37 -10.12
N PHE A 68 14.38 -10.95 -9.02
CA PHE A 68 15.65 -11.54 -8.61
C PHE A 68 15.53 -12.99 -8.16
N ASN A 69 14.45 -13.37 -7.48
CA ASN A 69 14.22 -14.77 -7.09
C ASN A 69 14.05 -15.66 -8.30
N GLU A 70 13.29 -15.21 -9.29
CA GLU A 70 13.10 -15.94 -10.54
C GLU A 70 14.42 -16.13 -11.30
N LEU A 71 15.23 -15.08 -11.40
CA LEU A 71 16.56 -15.16 -11.99
C LEU A 71 17.49 -16.14 -11.26
N ASN A 72 17.50 -16.10 -9.94
CA ASN A 72 18.34 -16.97 -9.12
C ASN A 72 17.92 -18.45 -9.22
N PHE A 73 16.63 -18.74 -9.30
CA PHE A 73 16.12 -20.09 -9.48
C PHE A 73 16.69 -20.77 -10.74
N TYR A 74 16.61 -20.08 -11.88
CA TYR A 74 17.17 -20.60 -13.15
C TYR A 74 18.70 -20.71 -13.14
N SER A 75 19.40 -19.92 -12.33
CA SER A 75 20.85 -19.98 -12.16
C SER A 75 21.30 -21.17 -11.30
N GLN A 76 20.58 -21.44 -10.21
CA GLN A 76 20.96 -22.44 -9.22
C GLN A 76 20.65 -23.87 -9.66
N LYS A 77 19.63 -24.06 -10.51
CA LYS A 77 19.33 -25.35 -11.14
C LYS A 77 20.50 -25.93 -11.95
N ILE A 78 21.46 -25.10 -12.38
CA ILE A 78 22.72 -25.54 -13.04
C ILE A 78 23.66 -26.29 -12.09
N LYS A 79 23.70 -25.89 -10.82
CA LYS A 79 24.71 -26.34 -9.86
C LYS A 79 24.24 -27.47 -8.94
N ALA A 80 22.95 -27.83 -9.00
CA ALA A 80 22.40 -28.88 -8.16
C ALA A 80 22.73 -30.25 -8.77
N PHE A 81 23.52 -31.05 -8.05
CA PHE A 81 23.97 -32.36 -8.52
C PHE A 81 23.14 -33.53 -7.96
N ASP A 82 22.29 -33.29 -6.96
CA ASP A 82 21.47 -34.32 -6.31
C ASP A 82 20.01 -33.87 -6.09
N GLU A 83 19.10 -34.84 -5.93
CA GLU A 83 17.66 -34.62 -5.74
C GLU A 83 17.32 -33.82 -4.48
N LYS A 84 18.11 -33.91 -3.40
CA LYS A 84 17.86 -33.13 -2.17
C LYS A 84 18.11 -31.64 -2.42
N GLN A 85 19.17 -31.29 -3.16
CA GLN A 85 19.47 -29.91 -3.53
C GLN A 85 18.41 -29.35 -4.49
N ILE A 86 17.95 -30.15 -5.45
CA ILE A 86 16.87 -29.76 -6.38
C ILE A 86 15.57 -29.50 -5.60
N ASN A 87 15.19 -30.39 -4.69
CA ASN A 87 13.98 -30.23 -3.87
C ASN A 87 14.05 -28.99 -2.97
N PHE A 88 15.20 -28.74 -2.34
CA PHE A 88 15.43 -27.54 -1.54
C PHE A 88 15.32 -26.24 -2.36
N ILE A 89 15.90 -26.20 -3.56
CA ILE A 89 15.81 -25.04 -4.46
C ILE A 89 14.37 -24.79 -4.92
N ASN A 90 13.63 -25.86 -5.25
CA ASN A 90 12.22 -25.77 -5.63
C ASN A 90 11.33 -25.29 -4.46
N GLU A 91 11.57 -25.79 -3.25
CA GLU A 91 10.83 -25.40 -2.05
C GLU A 91 11.05 -23.92 -1.72
N LEU A 92 12.30 -23.43 -1.77
CA LEU A 92 12.62 -22.02 -1.59
C LEU A 92 11.98 -21.13 -2.67
N TYR A 93 12.07 -21.53 -3.95
CA TYR A 93 11.49 -20.77 -5.06
C TYR A 93 9.97 -20.61 -4.96
N LEU A 94 9.26 -21.58 -4.39
CA LEU A 94 7.80 -21.51 -4.18
C LEU A 94 7.43 -20.75 -2.91
N LYS A 95 8.19 -20.93 -1.82
CA LYS A 95 7.92 -20.25 -0.55
C LYS A 95 8.15 -18.75 -0.65
N ILE A 96 9.22 -18.33 -1.30
CA ILE A 96 9.66 -16.93 -1.37
C ILE A 96 8.64 -15.95 -2.00
N PRO A 97 8.08 -16.19 -3.20
CA PRO A 97 7.10 -15.29 -3.82
C PRO A 97 5.77 -15.29 -3.07
N THR A 98 5.40 -16.44 -2.49
CA THR A 98 4.23 -16.56 -1.62
C THR A 98 4.40 -15.67 -0.38
N ILE A 99 5.59 -15.65 0.19
CA ILE A 99 5.99 -14.86 1.36
C ILE A 99 6.04 -13.34 1.04
N VAL A 100 6.62 -12.94 -0.09
CA VAL A 100 6.62 -11.54 -0.56
C VAL A 100 5.18 -11.04 -0.84
N ASN A 101 4.30 -11.92 -1.30
CA ASN A 101 2.89 -11.61 -1.51
C ASN A 101 2.02 -11.68 -0.24
N MET A 102 2.46 -12.36 0.82
CA MET A 102 1.71 -12.51 2.06
C MET A 102 2.05 -11.47 3.15
N GLY A 103 3.20 -10.78 3.09
CA GLY A 103 3.67 -9.94 4.21
C GLY A 103 4.13 -8.52 3.91
N PHE A 104 4.28 -8.13 2.64
CA PHE A 104 4.72 -6.77 2.30
C PHE A 104 3.52 -5.87 1.98
N GLU A 105 3.16 -5.00 2.93
CA GLU A 105 2.11 -4.01 2.80
C GLU A 105 2.66 -2.60 3.05
N ILE A 106 2.13 -1.59 2.35
CA ILE A 106 2.45 -0.20 2.67
C ILE A 106 1.75 0.16 3.98
N ILE A 107 2.51 0.21 5.06
CA ILE A 107 2.00 0.59 6.38
C ILE A 107 1.78 2.10 6.40
N THR A 108 0.51 2.51 6.56
CA THR A 108 0.16 3.92 6.68
C THR A 108 0.30 4.36 8.14
N LEU A 109 1.39 5.05 8.45
CA LEU A 109 1.67 5.57 9.78
C LEU A 109 0.63 6.63 10.21
N GLU A 110 0.19 6.58 11.47
CA GLU A 110 -0.62 7.63 12.08
C GLU A 110 0.14 8.98 12.10
N ASP A 111 -0.60 10.08 11.97
CA ASP A 111 -0.02 11.43 12.08
C ASP A 111 0.15 11.79 13.56
N ILE A 112 1.39 11.82 14.02
CA ILE A 112 1.78 12.08 15.40
C ILE A 112 2.53 13.41 15.48
N ASN A 113 2.37 14.11 16.61
CA ASN A 113 3.14 15.31 16.92
C ASN A 113 4.65 15.08 16.65
N PRO A 114 5.31 15.95 15.84
CA PRO A 114 6.73 15.79 15.49
C PRO A 114 7.66 15.60 16.69
N ASN A 115 7.37 16.26 17.82
CA ASN A 115 8.18 16.15 19.04
C ASN A 115 8.08 14.78 19.70
N ARG A 116 6.93 14.09 19.53
CA ARG A 116 6.69 12.74 20.05
C ARG A 116 7.19 11.67 19.08
N LYS A 117 7.15 11.95 17.77
CA LYS A 117 7.53 11.03 16.70
C LYS A 117 8.94 10.45 16.90
N ASN A 118 9.95 11.28 17.18
CA ASN A 118 11.32 10.80 17.39
C ASN A 118 11.44 9.85 18.59
N ILE A 119 10.72 10.15 19.68
CA ILE A 119 10.71 9.29 20.88
C ILE A 119 10.09 7.93 20.53
N LEU A 120 8.95 7.93 19.83
CA LEU A 120 8.26 6.70 19.44
C LEU A 120 9.08 5.84 18.46
N VAL A 121 9.84 6.47 17.56
CA VAL A 121 10.78 5.75 16.69
C VAL A 121 11.86 5.06 17.53
N SER A 122 12.52 5.77 18.45
CA SER A 122 13.52 5.17 19.34
C SER A 122 12.93 4.08 20.24
N CYS A 123 11.67 4.23 20.67
CA CYS A 123 10.95 3.17 21.39
C CYS A 123 10.74 1.93 20.51
N ALA A 124 10.35 2.11 19.24
CA ALA A 124 10.17 0.99 18.31
C ALA A 124 11.49 0.24 18.07
N ASP A 125 12.59 0.97 17.89
CA ASP A 125 13.94 0.39 17.74
C ASP A 125 14.33 -0.39 19.00
N TYR A 126 14.14 0.19 20.18
CA TYR A 126 14.42 -0.48 21.45
C TYR A 126 13.59 -1.76 21.63
N ILE A 127 12.28 -1.69 21.33
CA ILE A 127 11.40 -2.86 21.41
C ILE A 127 11.89 -3.95 20.46
N LYS A 128 12.26 -3.58 19.22
CA LYS A 128 12.79 -4.53 18.24
C LYS A 128 14.01 -5.29 18.78
N ASP A 129 14.96 -4.57 19.37
CA ASP A 129 16.16 -5.18 19.95
C ASP A 129 15.87 -6.15 21.10
N GLN A 130 14.77 -5.94 21.85
CA GLN A 130 14.36 -6.82 22.93
C GLN A 130 13.59 -8.05 22.42
N ILE A 131 12.64 -7.87 21.51
CA ILE A 131 11.74 -8.95 21.07
C ILE A 131 12.47 -10.06 20.30
N ASP A 132 13.65 -9.78 19.72
CA ASP A 132 14.50 -10.78 19.06
C ASP A 132 15.00 -11.88 20.01
N ARG A 133 14.94 -11.63 21.33
CA ARG A 133 15.39 -12.55 22.38
C ARG A 133 14.24 -13.20 23.14
N LEU A 134 13.00 -12.85 22.81
CA LEU A 134 11.82 -13.33 23.51
C LEU A 134 11.19 -14.52 22.79
N ASP A 135 10.56 -15.38 23.58
CA ASP A 135 9.71 -16.42 23.03
C ASP A 135 8.45 -15.83 22.39
N LYS A 136 7.92 -16.53 21.39
CA LYS A 136 6.75 -16.09 20.58
C LYS A 136 5.59 -15.56 21.45
N GLU A 137 5.34 -16.24 22.55
CA GLU A 137 4.22 -16.01 23.47
C GLU A 137 4.40 -14.74 24.32
N GLU A 138 5.65 -14.31 24.54
CA GLU A 138 5.99 -13.19 25.40
C GLU A 138 6.03 -11.84 24.66
N ILE A 139 6.22 -11.87 23.34
CA ILE A 139 6.41 -10.68 22.50
C ILE A 139 5.27 -9.68 22.68
N ILE A 140 4.02 -10.11 22.54
CA ILE A 140 2.87 -9.21 22.62
C ILE A 140 2.68 -8.66 24.03
N SER A 141 2.84 -9.50 25.06
CA SER A 141 2.78 -9.03 26.45
C SER A 141 3.86 -8.00 26.74
N PHE A 142 5.08 -8.19 26.24
CA PHE A 142 6.17 -7.24 26.40
C PHE A 142 5.86 -5.89 25.76
N ILE A 143 5.43 -5.87 24.49
CA ILE A 143 5.11 -4.63 23.77
C ILE A 143 3.93 -3.90 24.45
N THR A 144 2.92 -4.65 24.90
CA THR A 144 1.74 -4.09 25.57
C THR A 144 2.11 -3.48 26.91
N GLU A 145 2.92 -4.17 27.71
CA GLU A 145 3.40 -3.67 29.01
C GLU A 145 4.30 -2.44 28.82
N TYR A 146 5.19 -2.45 27.82
CA TYR A 146 6.06 -1.31 27.52
C TYR A 146 5.27 -0.05 27.14
N SER A 147 4.16 -0.22 26.42
CA SER A 147 3.31 0.87 25.93
C SER A 147 2.13 1.21 26.84
N LYS A 148 2.03 0.60 28.04
CA LYS A 148 0.87 0.76 28.94
C LYS A 148 0.66 2.21 29.39
N ASP A 149 1.76 2.93 29.60
CA ASP A 149 1.75 4.30 30.14
C ASP A 149 1.54 5.35 29.04
N PHE A 150 1.37 4.93 27.78
CA PHE A 150 1.07 5.85 26.69
C PHE A 150 -0.41 6.22 26.77
N GLU A 151 -0.73 7.48 27.08
CA GLU A 151 -2.12 7.91 27.23
C GLU A 151 -2.87 8.00 25.88
N ASP A 152 -2.15 8.29 24.79
CA ASP A 152 -2.73 8.44 23.46
C ASP A 152 -2.72 7.11 22.67
N GLU A 153 -3.92 6.62 22.37
CA GLU A 153 -4.14 5.45 21.51
C GLU A 153 -3.53 5.59 20.11
N LYS A 154 -3.40 6.82 19.59
CA LYS A 154 -2.68 7.06 18.33
C LYS A 154 -1.19 6.81 18.47
N GLU A 155 -0.58 7.19 19.60
CA GLU A 155 0.84 6.92 19.86
C GLU A 155 1.09 5.42 19.99
N LYS A 156 0.19 4.68 20.66
CA LYS A 156 0.24 3.21 20.68
C LYS A 156 0.12 2.66 19.26
N SER A 157 -0.91 3.04 18.50
CA SER A 157 -1.08 2.58 17.11
C SER A 157 0.17 2.87 16.27
N TYR A 158 0.75 4.07 16.38
CA TYR A 158 1.96 4.45 15.68
C TYR A 158 3.16 3.56 16.04
N LEU A 159 3.34 3.26 17.32
CA LEU A 159 4.42 2.38 17.79
C LEU A 159 4.35 1.00 17.12
N TYR A 160 3.17 0.37 17.11
CA TYR A 160 2.97 -0.93 16.47
C TYR A 160 3.18 -0.85 14.94
N GLN A 161 2.68 0.20 14.30
CA GLN A 161 2.91 0.42 12.87
C GLN A 161 4.39 0.58 12.53
N LYS A 162 5.14 1.36 13.34
CA LYS A 162 6.56 1.58 13.14
C LYS A 162 7.37 0.30 13.38
N LEU A 163 7.01 -0.50 14.38
CA LEU A 163 7.62 -1.81 14.62
C LEU A 163 7.40 -2.76 13.44
N MET A 164 6.18 -2.81 12.89
CA MET A 164 5.88 -3.59 11.69
C MET A 164 6.70 -3.13 10.47
N GLU A 165 6.92 -1.82 10.30
CA GLU A 165 7.75 -1.27 9.22
C GLU A 165 9.21 -1.72 9.35
N ILE A 166 9.81 -1.62 10.54
CA ILE A 166 11.18 -2.09 10.82
C ILE A 166 11.31 -3.59 10.52
N LEU A 167 10.35 -4.40 10.97
CA LEU A 167 10.34 -5.84 10.72
C LEU A 167 10.25 -6.15 9.22
N GLN A 168 9.45 -5.41 8.45
CA GLN A 168 9.37 -5.57 7.00
C GLN A 168 10.70 -5.20 6.29
N GLU A 169 11.38 -4.14 6.72
CA GLU A 169 12.70 -3.76 6.19
C GLU A 169 13.75 -4.84 6.45
N GLU A 170 13.71 -5.45 7.64
CA GLU A 170 14.61 -6.56 7.99
C GLU A 170 14.30 -7.82 7.17
N LEU A 171 13.01 -8.16 6.98
CA LEU A 171 12.60 -9.25 6.10
C LEU A 171 13.12 -9.03 4.67
N LEU A 172 13.03 -7.81 4.13
CA LEU A 172 13.61 -7.47 2.82
C LEU A 172 15.13 -7.64 2.80
N THR A 173 15.80 -7.33 3.90
CA THR A 173 17.25 -7.46 4.02
C THR A 173 17.67 -8.93 3.99
N TYR A 174 17.09 -9.78 4.85
CA TYR A 174 17.32 -11.23 4.82
C TYR A 174 16.98 -11.83 3.46
N TYR A 175 15.88 -11.38 2.88
CA TYR A 175 15.48 -11.77 1.54
C TYR A 175 16.55 -11.47 0.49
N SER A 176 17.09 -10.26 0.50
CA SER A 176 18.17 -9.87 -0.42
C SER A 176 19.42 -10.75 -0.25
N PHE A 177 19.77 -11.12 0.98
CA PHE A 177 20.91 -11.99 1.26
C PHE A 177 20.69 -13.45 0.84
N ILE A 178 19.49 -14.00 1.05
CA ILE A 178 19.12 -15.34 0.57
C ILE A 178 19.26 -15.41 -0.96
N LEU A 179 18.88 -14.34 -1.65
CA LEU A 179 18.97 -14.21 -3.10
C LEU A 179 20.38 -13.94 -3.62
N ASP A 180 21.29 -13.40 -2.81
CA ASP A 180 22.64 -13.14 -3.27
C ASP A 180 23.51 -14.42 -3.27
N THR A 181 23.51 -15.08 -4.42
CA THR A 181 24.32 -16.30 -4.64
C THR A 181 25.84 -16.08 -4.59
N SER A 182 26.31 -14.83 -4.50
CA SER A 182 27.72 -14.50 -4.33
C SER A 182 28.15 -14.44 -2.86
N MET A 183 27.21 -14.14 -1.95
CA MET A 183 27.48 -13.96 -0.52
C MET A 183 27.27 -15.23 0.30
N SER A 184 26.33 -16.09 -0.08
CA SER A 184 26.17 -17.41 0.54
C SER A 184 27.21 -18.39 -0.03
N ARG A 185 28.30 -18.61 0.68
CA ARG A 185 29.41 -19.49 0.29
C ARG A 185 29.02 -20.98 0.38
N SER A 186 27.99 -21.32 1.16
CA SER A 186 27.50 -22.69 1.35
C SER A 186 25.96 -22.79 1.42
N ASN A 187 25.42 -24.01 1.22
CA ASN A 187 24.00 -24.31 1.42
C ASN A 187 23.58 -24.16 2.90
N GLU A 188 24.52 -24.27 3.85
CA GLU A 188 24.26 -24.11 5.28
C GLU A 188 24.02 -22.65 5.66
N GLU A 189 24.81 -21.71 5.13
CA GLU A 189 24.60 -20.27 5.36
C GLU A 189 23.23 -19.82 4.84
N ARG A 190 22.81 -20.33 3.66
CA ARG A 190 21.45 -20.05 3.14
C ARG A 190 20.36 -20.61 4.04
N LYS A 191 20.58 -21.80 4.59
CA LYS A 191 19.62 -22.42 5.50
C LYS A 191 19.48 -21.58 6.76
N MET A 192 20.59 -21.11 7.35
CA MET A 192 20.57 -20.21 8.50
C MET A 192 19.84 -18.90 8.20
N LEU A 193 20.16 -18.22 7.08
CA LEU A 193 19.47 -17.00 6.66
C LEU A 193 17.97 -17.22 6.46
N THR A 194 17.57 -18.38 5.94
CA THR A 194 16.17 -18.76 5.77
C THR A 194 15.49 -18.98 7.13
N GLU A 195 16.17 -19.63 8.08
CA GLU A 195 15.65 -19.82 9.44
C GLU A 195 15.47 -18.48 10.16
N ASP A 196 16.45 -17.57 10.07
CA ASP A 196 16.37 -16.24 10.67
C ASP A 196 15.27 -15.39 10.02
N TYR A 197 15.11 -15.47 8.69
CA TYR A 197 13.98 -14.87 7.99
C TYR A 197 12.63 -15.32 8.57
N PHE A 198 12.44 -16.62 8.82
CA PHE A 198 11.18 -17.14 9.36
C PHE A 198 10.95 -16.75 10.82
N LYS A 199 12.01 -16.57 11.61
CA LYS A 199 11.89 -16.01 12.97
C LYS A 199 11.29 -14.61 12.91
N VAL A 200 11.87 -13.73 12.09
CA VAL A 200 11.39 -12.34 11.91
C VAL A 200 9.96 -12.33 11.39
N LEU A 201 9.62 -13.20 10.43
CA LEU A 201 8.27 -13.27 9.86
C LEU A 201 7.22 -13.66 10.91
N ASN A 202 7.57 -14.61 11.80
CA ASN A 202 6.69 -15.03 12.88
C ASN A 202 6.47 -13.88 13.90
N ILE A 203 7.50 -13.07 14.18
CA ILE A 203 7.36 -11.86 15.00
C ILE A 203 6.41 -10.86 14.32
N TYR A 204 6.66 -10.54 13.05
CA TYR A 204 5.84 -9.63 12.26
C TYR A 204 4.37 -10.03 12.24
N THR A 205 4.08 -11.30 11.96
CA THR A 205 2.69 -11.81 11.89
C THR A 205 1.98 -11.71 13.25
N ASN A 206 2.64 -12.00 14.36
CA ASN A 206 2.05 -11.82 15.68
C ASN A 206 1.72 -10.35 15.97
N VAL A 207 2.67 -9.45 15.71
CA VAL A 207 2.50 -8.00 15.93
C VAL A 207 1.36 -7.48 15.06
N ARG A 208 1.30 -7.91 13.79
CA ARG A 208 0.25 -7.56 12.85
C ARG A 208 -1.13 -8.04 13.29
N ASP A 209 -1.24 -9.30 13.70
CA ASP A 209 -2.51 -9.88 14.15
C ASP A 209 -3.03 -9.16 15.40
N TYR A 210 -2.15 -8.83 16.34
CA TYR A 210 -2.51 -8.03 17.50
C TYR A 210 -2.91 -6.61 17.10
N TYR A 211 -2.15 -5.98 16.20
CA TYR A 211 -2.44 -4.65 15.71
C TYR A 211 -3.83 -4.59 15.06
N GLU A 212 -4.17 -5.57 14.22
CA GLU A 212 -5.47 -5.65 13.58
C GLU A 212 -6.60 -5.80 14.61
N LYS A 213 -6.47 -6.73 15.56
CA LYS A 213 -7.50 -6.95 16.59
C LYS A 213 -7.70 -5.72 17.49
N THR A 214 -6.62 -5.02 17.81
CA THR A 214 -6.64 -3.95 18.83
C THR A 214 -6.95 -2.58 18.23
N PHE A 215 -6.31 -2.23 17.11
CA PHE A 215 -6.37 -0.89 16.50
C PHE A 215 -7.11 -0.88 15.15
N ASN A 216 -7.36 -2.05 14.55
CA ASN A 216 -8.20 -2.21 13.36
C ASN A 216 -9.60 -2.74 13.71
N LYS A 217 -10.21 -2.15 14.75
CA LYS A 217 -11.58 -2.45 15.18
C LYS A 217 -12.55 -2.46 14.01
N GLU A 218 -13.41 -3.47 13.97
CA GLU A 218 -14.51 -3.58 13.01
C GLU A 218 -15.33 -2.30 13.02
N ILE A 219 -15.61 -1.80 11.81
CA ILE A 219 -16.47 -0.64 11.64
C ILE A 219 -17.90 -1.14 11.78
N ILE A 220 -18.57 -0.72 12.86
CA ILE A 220 -20.00 -0.98 12.99
C ILE A 220 -20.74 0.06 12.16
N ILE A 221 -21.62 -0.42 11.29
CA ILE A 221 -22.40 0.42 10.38
C ILE A 221 -23.87 0.32 10.79
N GLU A 222 -24.41 1.42 11.29
CA GLU A 222 -25.80 1.51 11.73
C GLU A 222 -26.58 2.51 10.88
N ASP A 223 -27.89 2.32 10.75
CA ASP A 223 -28.73 3.30 10.06
C ASP A 223 -28.76 4.61 10.85
N ALA A 224 -28.66 5.72 10.13
CA ALA A 224 -28.64 7.05 10.74
C ALA A 224 -29.70 7.93 10.09
N HIS A 225 -30.41 8.69 10.93
CA HIS A 225 -31.38 9.68 10.51
C HIS A 225 -30.76 11.06 10.70
N LEU A 226 -30.34 11.68 9.60
CA LEU A 226 -29.90 13.07 9.59
C LEU A 226 -31.09 13.97 9.23
N PRO A 227 -31.21 15.17 9.83
CA PRO A 227 -32.22 16.15 9.47
C PRO A 227 -31.83 16.80 8.13
N LEU A 228 -32.01 16.05 7.03
CA LEU A 228 -31.80 16.56 5.67
C LEU A 228 -32.79 17.70 5.42
N LYS A 229 -32.29 18.84 4.94
CA LYS A 229 -33.14 19.95 4.48
C LYS A 229 -33.43 19.79 2.99
N GLU A 230 -34.41 20.55 2.50
CA GLU A 230 -34.80 20.59 1.08
C GLU A 230 -33.61 20.90 0.15
N GLU A 231 -32.60 21.63 0.63
CA GLU A 231 -31.37 21.88 -0.10
C GLU A 231 -30.14 21.83 0.83
N ASN A 232 -29.40 20.73 0.75
CA ASN A 232 -28.13 20.53 1.43
C ASN A 232 -26.99 21.13 0.60
N ILE A 233 -26.06 21.81 1.27
CA ILE A 233 -24.87 22.40 0.66
C ILE A 233 -23.75 21.37 0.76
N LEU A 234 -23.27 20.90 -0.38
CA LEU A 234 -22.15 19.96 -0.44
C LEU A 234 -20.86 20.74 -0.71
N ILE A 235 -19.87 20.53 0.15
CA ILE A 235 -18.48 20.90 -0.10
C ILE A 235 -17.64 19.62 -0.21
N TYR A 236 -16.40 19.74 -0.66
CA TYR A 236 -15.58 18.57 -1.00
C TYR A 236 -14.22 18.63 -0.29
N SER A 237 -13.73 17.46 0.12
CA SER A 237 -12.33 17.31 0.53
C SER A 237 -11.41 17.52 -0.68
N THR A 238 -10.45 18.42 -0.55
CA THR A 238 -9.61 18.90 -1.65
C THR A 238 -8.13 18.84 -1.29
N SER A 239 -7.26 19.01 -2.29
CA SER A 239 -5.82 19.12 -2.04
C SER A 239 -5.48 20.40 -1.26
N LYS A 240 -4.54 20.32 -0.31
CA LYS A 240 -3.99 21.49 0.40
C LYS A 240 -3.36 22.52 -0.56
N VAL A 241 -2.90 22.07 -1.73
CA VAL A 241 -2.17 22.89 -2.72
C VAL A 241 -3.10 23.49 -3.77
N ASN A 242 -4.17 22.78 -4.14
CA ASN A 242 -5.16 23.25 -5.12
C ASN A 242 -6.58 22.90 -4.63
N PRO A 243 -7.39 23.91 -4.22
CA PRO A 243 -8.72 23.70 -3.69
C PRO A 243 -9.74 23.24 -4.74
N LEU A 244 -9.46 23.34 -6.05
CA LEU A 244 -10.30 22.77 -7.10
C LEU A 244 -10.09 21.26 -7.29
N ASN A 245 -8.93 20.74 -6.86
CA ASN A 245 -8.64 19.31 -6.97
C ASN A 245 -9.34 18.53 -5.86
N ALA A 246 -10.60 18.20 -6.09
CA ALA A 246 -11.42 17.40 -5.19
C ALA A 246 -11.00 15.92 -5.19
N LYS A 247 -10.89 15.33 -4.01
CA LYS A 247 -10.48 13.93 -3.84
C LYS A 247 -11.49 12.95 -4.44
N ILE A 248 -12.78 13.27 -4.36
CA ILE A 248 -13.86 12.47 -4.95
C ILE A 248 -13.70 12.27 -6.48
N ILE A 249 -13.14 13.26 -7.18
CA ILE A 249 -12.87 13.16 -8.63
C ILE A 249 -11.72 12.18 -8.90
N SER A 250 -10.72 12.16 -8.02
CA SER A 250 -9.59 11.23 -8.13
C SER A 250 -10.01 9.78 -7.89
N ASP A 251 -10.98 9.58 -7.00
CA ASP A 251 -11.51 8.25 -6.65
C ASP A 251 -12.23 7.56 -7.82
N LEU A 252 -12.75 8.32 -8.80
CA LEU A 252 -13.42 7.77 -9.97
C LEU A 252 -12.55 6.79 -10.78
N LYS A 253 -11.22 6.91 -10.72
CA LYS A 253 -10.30 6.02 -11.44
C LYS A 253 -10.48 4.55 -11.06
N ASP A 254 -10.91 4.29 -9.83
CA ASP A 254 -11.08 2.94 -9.29
C ASP A 254 -12.55 2.48 -9.29
N ILE A 255 -13.45 3.25 -9.90
CA ILE A 255 -14.88 2.96 -9.96
C ILE A 255 -15.29 2.54 -11.38
N PRO A 256 -15.85 1.33 -11.57
CA PRO A 256 -16.46 0.90 -12.82
C PRO A 256 -17.60 1.81 -13.26
N GLU A 257 -17.66 2.07 -14.57
CA GLU A 257 -18.58 3.04 -15.19
C GLU A 257 -20.06 2.68 -14.99
N GLU A 258 -20.38 1.39 -14.86
CA GLU A 258 -21.72 0.89 -14.55
C GLU A 258 -22.31 1.48 -13.26
N TYR A 259 -21.47 1.99 -12.36
CA TYR A 259 -21.91 2.63 -11.11
C TYR A 259 -22.08 4.14 -11.19
N TYR A 260 -21.71 4.78 -12.32
CA TYR A 260 -21.71 6.25 -12.42
C TYR A 260 -23.11 6.86 -12.29
N GLU A 261 -24.13 6.21 -12.83
CA GLU A 261 -25.51 6.67 -12.69
C GLU A 261 -25.99 6.63 -11.24
N ASN A 262 -25.62 5.55 -10.52
CA ASN A 262 -25.91 5.44 -9.10
C ASN A 262 -25.20 6.53 -8.28
N ILE A 263 -23.97 6.91 -8.65
CA ILE A 263 -23.25 8.02 -7.99
C ILE A 263 -24.00 9.34 -8.19
N ILE A 264 -24.42 9.66 -9.43
CA ILE A 264 -25.19 10.87 -9.72
C ILE A 264 -26.46 10.91 -8.87
N ASN A 265 -27.19 9.78 -8.80
CA ASN A 265 -28.42 9.68 -8.04
C ASN A 265 -28.19 9.85 -6.53
N LEU A 266 -27.12 9.29 -5.98
CA LEU A 266 -26.77 9.46 -4.56
C LEU A 266 -26.41 10.92 -4.24
N ILE A 267 -25.60 11.59 -5.06
CA ILE A 267 -25.19 12.98 -4.81
C ILE A 267 -26.39 13.92 -4.94
N ASN A 268 -27.17 13.80 -6.01
CA ASN A 268 -28.37 14.63 -6.19
C ASN A 268 -29.42 14.33 -5.12
N GLY A 269 -29.63 13.04 -4.81
CA GLY A 269 -30.54 12.64 -3.75
C GLY A 269 -30.15 13.23 -2.41
N PHE A 270 -28.85 13.24 -2.09
CA PHE A 270 -28.36 13.84 -0.87
C PHE A 270 -28.50 15.36 -0.87
N LYS A 271 -28.18 16.02 -2.00
CA LYS A 271 -28.29 17.47 -2.16
C LYS A 271 -29.72 17.97 -2.00
N TYR A 272 -30.69 17.26 -2.56
CA TYR A 272 -32.10 17.69 -2.59
C TYR A 272 -32.98 16.98 -1.55
N GLY A 273 -32.39 16.22 -0.64
CA GLY A 273 -33.14 15.52 0.41
C GLY A 273 -34.08 14.42 -0.08
N THR A 274 -33.84 13.85 -1.26
CA THR A 274 -34.69 12.82 -1.90
C THR A 274 -34.13 11.40 -1.76
N LEU A 275 -33.14 11.18 -0.89
CA LEU A 275 -32.60 9.84 -0.62
C LEU A 275 -33.67 8.91 -0.01
N PRO A 276 -33.67 7.62 -0.38
CA PRO A 276 -34.52 6.65 0.29
C PRO A 276 -34.06 6.39 1.74
N ASN A 277 -34.99 5.92 2.56
CA ASN A 277 -34.71 5.52 3.94
C ASN A 277 -33.64 4.42 3.99
N GLY A 278 -32.69 4.54 4.92
CA GLY A 278 -31.57 3.60 5.06
C GLY A 278 -30.41 3.80 4.07
N SER A 279 -30.47 4.82 3.21
CA SER A 279 -29.34 5.24 2.38
C SER A 279 -28.24 5.92 3.17
N ILE A 280 -28.54 6.43 4.37
CA ILE A 280 -27.55 7.06 5.24
C ILE A 280 -27.23 6.12 6.40
N LYS A 281 -25.95 5.83 6.55
CA LYS A 281 -25.42 4.99 7.63
C LYS A 281 -24.35 5.76 8.39
N MET A 282 -24.27 5.57 9.70
CA MET A 282 -23.22 6.13 10.54
C MET A 282 -22.18 5.06 10.87
N LEU A 283 -20.92 5.46 10.83
CA LEU A 283 -19.80 4.61 11.20
C LEU A 283 -19.54 4.75 12.70
N LYS A 284 -19.54 3.62 13.43
CA LYS A 284 -19.29 3.53 14.88
C LYS A 284 -18.07 2.66 15.19
N ASN A 285 -17.65 2.69 16.46
CA ASN A 285 -16.53 1.92 17.03
C ASN A 285 -15.12 2.23 16.51
N ASN A 286 -14.95 3.35 15.80
CA ASN A 286 -13.64 3.82 15.37
C ASN A 286 -13.48 5.32 15.67
N SER A 287 -12.58 5.66 16.59
CA SER A 287 -12.32 7.06 17.01
C SER A 287 -11.87 7.94 15.84
N ASN A 288 -11.15 7.38 14.86
CA ASN A 288 -10.71 8.10 13.67
C ASN A 288 -11.86 8.36 12.67
N LEU A 289 -12.97 7.63 12.77
CA LEU A 289 -14.16 7.79 11.92
C LEU A 289 -15.33 8.43 12.67
N LYS A 290 -15.03 9.09 13.81
CA LYS A 290 -16.05 9.83 14.55
C LYS A 290 -16.74 10.84 13.63
N ASP A 291 -18.08 10.83 13.69
CA ASP A 291 -18.97 11.70 12.92
C ASP A 291 -18.86 11.53 11.40
N VAL A 292 -18.30 10.41 10.93
CA VAL A 292 -18.32 10.00 9.52
C VAL A 292 -19.59 9.22 9.23
N TYR A 293 -20.24 9.60 8.14
CA TYR A 293 -21.42 8.95 7.59
C TYR A 293 -21.12 8.39 6.20
N GLU A 294 -21.92 7.42 5.81
CA GLU A 294 -21.89 6.74 4.52
C GLU A 294 -23.21 6.97 3.80
N LEU A 295 -23.14 7.38 2.53
CA LEU A 295 -24.21 7.17 1.57
C LEU A 295 -24.03 5.79 0.93
N LYS A 296 -25.00 4.91 1.18
CA LYS A 296 -25.03 3.55 0.68
C LYS A 296 -25.72 3.48 -0.67
N GLY A 297 -24.94 3.23 -1.72
CA GLY A 297 -25.42 2.68 -2.99
C GLY A 297 -25.42 1.15 -2.98
N TYR A 298 -25.62 0.54 -4.16
CA TYR A 298 -25.49 -0.92 -4.33
C TYR A 298 -24.08 -1.39 -3.93
N GLN A 299 -23.07 -1.10 -4.76
CA GLN A 299 -21.66 -1.37 -4.43
C GLN A 299 -20.88 -0.10 -4.06
N THR A 300 -21.30 1.07 -4.52
CA THR A 300 -20.60 2.33 -4.23
C THR A 300 -20.95 2.86 -2.85
N ARG A 301 -19.95 3.45 -2.18
CA ARG A 301 -20.03 4.13 -0.90
C ARG A 301 -19.46 5.53 -1.03
N ILE A 302 -20.18 6.53 -0.57
CA ILE A 302 -19.70 7.92 -0.51
C ILE A 302 -19.62 8.31 0.96
N LEU A 303 -18.44 8.69 1.43
CA LEU A 303 -18.24 9.09 2.82
C LEU A 303 -18.35 10.61 2.96
N PHE A 304 -18.99 11.05 4.03
CA PHE A 304 -19.17 12.46 4.32
C PHE A 304 -19.16 12.76 5.81
N LYS A 305 -18.97 14.04 6.14
CA LYS A 305 -19.12 14.59 7.50
C LYS A 305 -20.07 15.77 7.48
N GLN A 306 -20.91 15.90 8.51
CA GLN A 306 -21.66 17.12 8.73
C GLN A 306 -20.72 18.18 9.31
N ILE A 307 -20.70 19.37 8.70
CA ILE A 307 -19.87 20.49 9.17
C ILE A 307 -20.69 21.38 10.09
N LYS A 308 -21.82 21.87 9.58
CA LYS A 308 -22.74 22.74 10.31
C LYS A 308 -24.07 22.78 9.58
N ASP A 309 -25.18 22.70 10.31
CA ASP A 309 -26.53 22.81 9.75
C ASP A 309 -26.74 21.87 8.53
N ASN A 310 -27.02 22.43 7.36
CA ASN A 310 -27.19 21.72 6.09
C ASN A 310 -25.91 21.68 5.24
N ILE A 311 -24.74 22.01 5.79
CA ILE A 311 -23.44 21.97 5.11
C ILE A 311 -22.75 20.65 5.43
N TYR A 312 -22.45 19.89 4.39
CA TYR A 312 -21.82 18.59 4.46
C TYR A 312 -20.56 18.56 3.61
N CYS A 313 -19.49 17.95 4.12
CA CYS A 313 -18.25 17.74 3.39
C CYS A 313 -18.20 16.30 2.88
N ILE A 314 -18.17 16.13 1.56
CA ILE A 314 -17.92 14.84 0.92
C ILE A 314 -16.42 14.55 0.95
N LEU A 315 -16.04 13.46 1.61
CA LEU A 315 -14.65 13.06 1.79
C LEU A 315 -14.12 12.28 0.57
N GLY A 316 -14.98 11.48 -0.05
CA GLY A 316 -14.62 10.65 -1.20
C GLY A 316 -15.56 9.48 -1.41
N MET A 317 -15.21 8.63 -2.36
CA MET A 317 -15.99 7.45 -2.68
C MET A 317 -15.12 6.20 -2.91
N PHE A 318 -15.73 5.03 -2.80
CA PHE A 318 -15.12 3.76 -3.13
C PHE A 318 -16.19 2.71 -3.44
N ASN A 319 -15.80 1.60 -4.07
CA ASN A 319 -16.64 0.43 -4.23
C ASN A 319 -16.35 -0.60 -3.14
N LYS A 320 -17.40 -1.07 -2.48
CA LYS A 320 -17.34 -2.09 -1.44
C LYS A 320 -17.02 -3.45 -2.08
N LYS A 321 -15.84 -4.01 -1.78
CA LYS A 321 -15.43 -5.33 -2.29
C LYS A 321 -15.80 -6.50 -1.38
N SER A 322 -15.93 -6.25 -0.08
CA SER A 322 -16.33 -7.23 0.93
C SER A 322 -16.99 -6.54 2.12
N ASP A 323 -17.65 -7.29 3.01
CA ASP A 323 -18.33 -6.71 4.17
C ASP A 323 -17.41 -5.97 5.14
N ASN A 324 -16.13 -6.33 5.17
CA ASN A 324 -15.11 -5.80 6.07
C ASN A 324 -14.04 -4.94 5.35
N ASP A 325 -14.43 -4.11 4.39
CA ASP A 325 -13.51 -3.21 3.64
C ASP A 325 -13.00 -2.01 4.47
N VAL A 326 -12.47 -2.29 5.67
CA VAL A 326 -12.06 -1.32 6.69
C VAL A 326 -11.00 -0.36 6.17
N LYS A 327 -10.15 -0.80 5.24
CA LYS A 327 -9.07 0.01 4.67
C LYS A 327 -9.61 1.22 3.90
N SER A 328 -10.62 1.01 3.05
CA SER A 328 -11.22 2.08 2.25
C SER A 328 -11.90 3.13 3.14
N TYR A 329 -12.66 2.67 4.15
CA TYR A 329 -13.27 3.54 5.15
C TYR A 329 -12.24 4.35 5.93
N LYS A 330 -11.17 3.73 6.43
CA LYS A 330 -10.10 4.43 7.17
C LYS A 330 -9.37 5.45 6.30
N THR A 331 -9.08 5.10 5.05
CA THR A 331 -8.29 5.95 4.14
C THR A 331 -9.09 7.19 3.73
N ILE A 332 -10.36 7.02 3.37
CA ILE A 332 -11.22 8.11 2.93
C ILE A 332 -11.75 8.91 4.11
N GLY A 333 -12.13 8.25 5.21
CA GLY A 333 -12.69 8.88 6.40
C GLY A 333 -11.72 9.79 7.16
N LYS A 334 -10.40 9.62 6.96
CA LYS A 334 -9.34 10.48 7.51
C LYS A 334 -9.01 11.71 6.65
N ARG A 335 -9.64 11.88 5.48
CA ARG A 335 -9.34 13.00 4.59
C ARG A 335 -9.70 14.33 5.24
N ASP A 336 -8.88 15.34 4.96
CA ASP A 336 -9.02 16.67 5.54
C ASP A 336 -10.32 17.35 5.09
N ILE A 337 -10.97 18.03 6.03
CA ILE A 337 -12.04 18.98 5.75
C ILE A 337 -11.39 20.34 5.43
N PRO A 338 -11.82 21.05 4.36
CA PRO A 338 -11.33 22.38 4.07
C PRO A 338 -11.48 23.34 5.26
N LYS A 339 -10.41 24.07 5.61
CA LYS A 339 -10.45 25.04 6.72
C LYS A 339 -11.31 26.27 6.40
N ASN A 340 -11.30 26.72 5.14
CA ASN A 340 -12.08 27.87 4.69
C ASN A 340 -13.40 27.38 4.06
N ILE A 341 -14.45 27.29 4.90
CA ILE A 341 -15.76 26.81 4.49
C ILE A 341 -16.41 27.76 3.47
N GLU A 342 -16.30 29.07 3.65
CA GLU A 342 -16.90 30.05 2.73
C GLU A 342 -16.34 29.94 1.30
N LEU A 343 -15.02 29.82 1.17
CA LEU A 343 -14.38 29.58 -0.13
C LEU A 343 -14.83 28.25 -0.72
N SER A 344 -14.92 27.21 0.12
CA SER A 344 -15.31 25.86 -0.30
C SER A 344 -16.73 25.82 -0.85
N ILE A 345 -17.66 26.58 -0.25
CA ILE A 345 -19.03 26.74 -0.76
C ILE A 345 -19.03 27.43 -2.14
N LYS A 346 -18.18 28.44 -2.33
CA LYS A 346 -18.11 29.18 -3.61
C LYS A 346 -17.58 28.33 -4.77
N ILE A 347 -16.63 27.44 -4.50
CA ILE A 347 -16.01 26.59 -5.54
C ILE A 347 -16.72 25.24 -5.73
N ALA A 348 -17.57 24.82 -4.78
CA ALA A 348 -18.27 23.54 -4.86
C ALA A 348 -19.07 23.34 -6.16
N PRO A 349 -19.78 24.35 -6.73
CA PRO A 349 -20.47 24.18 -8.00
C PRO A 349 -19.55 23.85 -9.19
N GLU A 350 -18.32 24.37 -9.19
CA GLU A 350 -17.32 24.09 -10.23
C GLU A 350 -16.83 22.64 -10.12
N ILE A 351 -16.54 22.19 -8.90
CA ILE A 351 -16.17 20.80 -8.60
C ILE A 351 -17.30 19.83 -8.99
N GLU A 352 -18.55 20.16 -8.66
CA GLU A 352 -19.73 19.37 -9.04
C GLU A 352 -19.89 19.29 -10.55
N THR A 353 -19.69 20.41 -11.25
CA THR A 353 -19.76 20.45 -12.71
C THR A 353 -18.70 19.57 -13.33
N GLU A 354 -17.45 19.63 -12.84
CA GLU A 354 -16.38 18.73 -13.31
C GLU A 354 -16.72 17.26 -13.04
N LEU A 355 -17.16 16.95 -11.82
CA LEU A 355 -17.52 15.59 -11.41
C LEU A 355 -18.62 15.02 -12.32
N PHE A 356 -19.72 15.75 -12.50
CA PHE A 356 -20.82 15.32 -13.35
C PHE A 356 -20.45 15.27 -14.82
N ASN A 357 -19.58 16.16 -15.31
CA ASN A 357 -19.05 16.05 -16.66
C ASN A 357 -18.27 14.74 -16.85
N LYS A 358 -17.42 14.35 -15.91
CA LYS A 358 -16.69 13.06 -15.99
C LYS A 358 -17.63 11.85 -15.93
N LEU A 359 -18.62 11.89 -15.04
CA LEU A 359 -19.61 10.82 -14.91
C LEU A 359 -20.49 10.69 -16.17
N ASN A 360 -20.74 11.79 -16.89
CA ASN A 360 -21.58 11.81 -18.10
C ASN A 360 -20.79 11.64 -19.41
N GLN A 361 -19.51 12.06 -19.49
CA GLN A 361 -18.68 11.95 -20.69
C GLN A 361 -18.49 10.48 -21.10
N ASN A 362 -18.36 9.58 -20.14
CA ASN A 362 -18.14 8.15 -20.41
C ASN A 362 -19.41 7.41 -20.84
N LYS A 363 -20.60 8.01 -20.70
CA LYS A 363 -21.83 7.46 -21.30
C LYS A 363 -21.80 7.47 -22.83
N ARG A 364 -21.01 8.36 -23.46
CA ARG A 364 -20.96 8.49 -24.92
C ARG A 364 -20.05 7.48 -25.63
N THR A 365 -19.12 6.84 -24.91
CA THR A 365 -18.20 5.83 -25.45
C THR A 365 -18.75 4.41 -25.47
N SER A 366 -19.89 4.15 -24.79
CA SER A 366 -20.52 2.82 -24.71
C SER A 366 -21.63 2.59 -25.76
N THR A 367 -21.84 3.54 -26.67
CA THR A 367 -22.73 3.42 -27.83
C THR A 367 -21.91 3.49 -29.12
N ILE A 368 -21.20 2.40 -29.44
CA ILE A 368 -20.80 2.02 -30.81
C ILE A 368 -20.96 0.51 -30.94
#